data_AF-A0A964I7T1-F1
#
_entry.id   AF-A0A964I7T1-F1
#
_cell.length_a   1.000
_cell.length_b   1.000
_cell.length_c   1.000
_cell.angle_alpha   90.00
_cell.angle_beta   90.00
_cell.angle_gamma   90.00
#
_symmetry.space_group_name_H-M   'P 1'
#
loop_
_entity.id
_entity.type
_entity.pdbx_description
1 polymer ?
#
loop_
_entity_poly.entity_id
_entity_poly.type
_entity_poly.pdbx_seq_one_letter_code
_entity_poly.pdbx_strand_id
1 'polypeptide(L)'
;MSFTTSSPSSPEVDPLAPQQHTSLLSAPSRRLGAIIGLLSGGLAVTIGMLVAALGEVASPIDAVGSSFIDRTPRWLKTLAIDWFGTNDKTALRVGIVIVLAAIALIAGSVSVKSPAPLVSAILIFAFLGALSASEREGSNGASILAPIVGAIIGIASAVLLLGMLSNRWLAASTPSPSRVPLGWDRRRFMRASSAIGASAVAVGLIGHNKEQQRIRSIESQRPDSLPPTSDSLPPSEISQDISFITPNSDFYRIDTALSFPNVNLDTWKLRIHGLVDQEITLSYADIAAMPQVEKTITICCVSNEVGGPYIGNAVWQGVYLKDLLLQAGVKPEAEQLFSRSLDGWTCGFPIELALDGRDALLAIGMNGEPLPLVHGFPARLIVPGIYGYISATKWLSEIEVNKWSDDYGYWIPRGWARDAPIKTQSRIDVPRSGATMAAGEIRVAGVSWAQHTGIAKVEVRFDSGEWSEAVLSDDISDDTWRLWTFDWQASPGKHTIQVRATDKSGYTQTETVTSVAPDGATGWHTRRVTVA
;
A
#
# COMPACT_ATOMS: atom_id res chain seq x y z
N MET A 1 33.21 -95.25 2.99
CA MET A 1 33.49 -95.60 4.41
C MET A 1 33.23 -94.38 5.25
N SER A 2 32.38 -94.55 6.26
CA SER A 2 31.88 -93.55 7.19
C SER A 2 32.97 -92.83 7.96
N PHE A 3 32.82 -91.51 8.15
CA PHE A 3 33.31 -90.85 9.36
C PHE A 3 32.22 -89.93 9.93
N THR A 4 31.88 -90.30 11.15
CA THR A 4 31.05 -89.73 12.21
C THR A 4 30.93 -88.21 12.31
N THR A 5 29.70 -87.81 12.60
CA THR A 5 29.21 -86.54 13.14
C THR A 5 29.91 -86.09 14.42
N SER A 6 30.29 -84.81 14.51
CA SER A 6 30.38 -84.07 15.77
C SER A 6 29.60 -82.76 15.62
N SER A 7 28.71 -82.51 16.57
CA SER A 7 27.81 -81.35 16.62
C SER A 7 28.57 -80.12 17.14
N PRO A 8 28.50 -78.94 16.50
CA PRO A 8 28.92 -77.69 17.13
C PRO A 8 27.76 -77.12 17.95
N SER A 9 28.00 -77.09 19.26
CA SER A 9 27.34 -76.32 20.33
C SER A 9 26.52 -75.10 19.89
N SER A 10 25.27 -75.06 20.34
CA SER A 10 24.49 -73.82 20.46
C SER A 10 25.28 -72.77 21.23
N PRO A 11 25.35 -71.50 20.77
CA PRO A 11 25.99 -70.45 21.55
C PRO A 11 25.21 -70.24 22.86
N GLU A 12 25.89 -70.46 23.97
CA GLU A 12 25.44 -70.18 25.33
C GLU A 12 25.21 -68.67 25.47
N VAL A 13 23.95 -68.25 25.58
CA VAL A 13 23.58 -66.85 25.79
C VAL A 13 23.57 -66.61 27.30
N ASP A 14 24.46 -65.74 27.77
CA ASP A 14 24.56 -65.32 29.17
C ASP A 14 23.22 -64.72 29.65
N PRO A 15 22.51 -65.35 30.62
CA PRO A 15 21.23 -64.86 31.13
C PRO A 15 21.36 -63.58 31.97
N LEU A 16 22.59 -63.14 32.29
CA LEU A 16 22.89 -61.90 32.99
C LEU A 16 23.42 -60.80 32.08
N ALA A 17 23.55 -61.05 30.76
CA ALA A 17 23.85 -60.01 29.80
C ALA A 17 22.76 -58.93 29.90
N PRO A 18 23.11 -57.65 30.17
CA PRO A 18 22.12 -56.60 30.28
C PRO A 18 21.32 -56.55 28.99
N GLN A 19 20.04 -56.91 29.07
CA GLN A 19 19.09 -56.64 28.01
C GLN A 19 19.07 -55.13 27.84
N GLN A 20 19.84 -54.62 26.89
CA GLN A 20 19.69 -53.25 26.43
C GLN A 20 18.29 -53.17 25.85
N HIS A 21 17.33 -52.83 26.70
CA HIS A 21 16.08 -52.23 26.28
C HIS A 21 16.49 -51.07 25.37
N THR A 22 16.44 -51.30 24.06
CA THR A 22 16.57 -50.27 23.03
C THR A 22 15.36 -49.35 23.14
N SER A 23 15.34 -48.53 24.19
CA SER A 23 14.35 -47.49 24.45
C SER A 23 14.69 -46.17 23.75
N LEU A 24 15.60 -46.20 22.75
CA LEU A 24 16.17 -45.00 22.13
C LEU A 24 15.63 -44.69 20.73
N LEU A 25 14.38 -45.02 20.43
CA LEU A 25 13.67 -44.40 19.31
C LEU A 25 12.59 -43.47 19.85
N SER A 26 13.02 -42.43 20.58
CA SER A 26 12.13 -41.27 20.75
C SER A 26 11.86 -40.72 19.35
N ALA A 27 10.61 -40.85 18.90
CA ALA A 27 10.17 -40.27 17.63
C ALA A 27 10.59 -38.80 17.61
N PRO A 28 11.10 -38.28 16.46
CA PRO A 28 11.55 -36.89 16.42
C PRO A 28 10.41 -35.98 16.87
N SER A 29 10.72 -35.01 17.74
CA SER A 29 9.67 -34.20 18.35
C SER A 29 8.99 -33.33 17.28
N ARG A 30 7.67 -33.21 17.36
CA ARG A 30 6.90 -32.27 16.50
C ARG A 30 7.44 -30.84 16.60
N ARG A 31 8.08 -30.49 17.73
CA ARG A 31 8.76 -29.21 17.95
C ARG A 31 9.95 -29.00 17.00
N LEU A 32 10.78 -30.03 16.78
CA LEU A 32 11.87 -29.96 15.81
C LEU A 32 11.34 -29.84 14.39
N GLY A 33 10.29 -30.58 14.05
CA GLY A 33 9.58 -30.41 12.78
C GLY A 33 9.10 -28.97 12.56
N ALA A 34 8.50 -28.35 13.58
CA ALA A 34 8.07 -26.95 13.51
C ALA A 34 9.24 -25.98 13.27
N ILE A 35 10.37 -26.16 13.97
CA ILE A 35 11.58 -25.36 13.75
C ILE A 35 12.09 -25.49 12.30
N ILE A 36 12.12 -26.72 11.76
CA ILE A 36 12.53 -26.94 10.36
C ILE A 36 11.60 -26.22 9.40
N GLY A 37 10.29 -26.29 9.65
CA GLY A 37 9.29 -25.57 8.88
C GLY A 37 9.56 -24.07 8.87
N LEU A 38 9.72 -23.47 10.05
CA LEU A 38 10.02 -22.04 10.19
C LEU A 38 11.32 -21.63 9.47
N LEU A 39 12.40 -22.41 9.64
CA LEU A 39 13.69 -22.15 9.01
C LEU A 39 13.63 -22.25 7.49
N SER A 40 13.00 -23.30 6.97
CA SER A 40 12.94 -23.56 5.54
C SER A 40 11.96 -22.63 4.82
N GLY A 41 10.81 -22.36 5.44
CA GLY A 41 9.84 -21.38 4.94
C GLY A 41 10.40 -19.95 5.00
N GLY A 42 11.08 -19.59 6.10
CA GLY A 42 11.76 -18.31 6.23
C GLY A 42 12.84 -18.11 5.17
N LEU A 43 13.68 -19.12 4.93
CA LEU A 43 14.70 -19.07 3.88
C LEU A 43 14.08 -18.96 2.48
N ALA A 44 12.98 -19.69 2.21
CA ALA A 44 12.29 -19.61 0.92
C ALA A 44 11.82 -18.18 0.63
N VAL A 45 11.21 -17.54 1.62
CA VAL A 45 10.70 -16.17 1.51
C VAL A 45 11.85 -15.17 1.32
N THR A 46 12.91 -15.24 2.14
CA THR A 46 14.00 -14.25 2.05
C THR A 46 14.80 -14.37 0.77
N ILE A 47 15.01 -15.59 0.25
CA ILE A 47 15.59 -15.80 -1.08
C ILE A 47 14.70 -15.21 -2.17
N GLY A 48 13.38 -15.43 -2.10
CA GLY A 48 12.45 -14.83 -3.05
C GLY A 48 12.49 -13.30 -3.03
N MET A 49 12.59 -12.70 -1.84
CA MET A 49 12.77 -11.26 -1.69
C MET A 49 14.09 -10.77 -2.30
N LEU A 50 15.20 -11.51 -2.12
CA LEU A 50 16.48 -11.15 -2.71
C LEU A 50 16.43 -11.20 -4.24
N VAL A 51 15.84 -12.25 -4.82
CA VAL A 51 15.71 -12.38 -6.28
C VAL A 51 14.85 -11.25 -6.85
N ALA A 52 13.74 -10.91 -6.18
CA ALA A 52 12.91 -9.77 -6.58
C ALA A 52 13.66 -8.44 -6.49
N ALA A 53 14.42 -8.22 -5.42
CA ALA A 53 15.23 -7.01 -5.25
C ALA A 53 16.34 -6.88 -6.31
N LEU A 54 16.95 -7.99 -6.72
CA LEU A 54 17.94 -8.02 -7.82
C LEU A 54 17.30 -7.79 -9.19
N GLY A 55 16.04 -8.17 -9.36
CA GLY A 55 15.25 -7.92 -10.56
C GLY A 55 14.54 -6.56 -10.58
N GLU A 56 14.74 -5.72 -9.55
CA GLU A 56 14.08 -4.42 -9.34
C GLU A 56 12.55 -4.47 -9.43
N VAL A 57 11.95 -5.56 -8.94
CA VAL A 57 10.50 -5.79 -8.94
C VAL A 57 9.93 -5.90 -7.54
N ALA A 58 8.61 -5.78 -7.44
CA ALA A 58 7.87 -5.99 -6.20
C ALA A 58 8.19 -7.37 -5.60
N SER A 59 8.33 -7.42 -4.28
CA SER A 59 8.64 -8.67 -3.58
C SER A 59 7.48 -9.68 -3.66
N PRO A 60 7.74 -10.99 -3.51
CA PRO A 60 6.67 -11.99 -3.49
C PRO A 60 5.65 -11.75 -2.39
N ILE A 61 6.07 -11.20 -1.24
CA ILE A 61 5.17 -10.81 -0.15
C ILE A 61 4.25 -9.68 -0.59
N ASP A 62 4.79 -8.67 -1.29
CA ASP A 62 3.97 -7.54 -1.77
C ASP A 62 3.03 -7.97 -2.90
N ALA A 63 3.45 -8.90 -3.78
CA ALA A 63 2.59 -9.46 -4.82
C ALA A 63 1.39 -10.20 -4.22
N VAL A 64 1.65 -11.12 -3.27
CA VAL A 64 0.59 -11.85 -2.56
C VAL A 64 -0.25 -10.91 -1.70
N GLY A 65 0.37 -9.94 -1.02
CA GLY A 65 -0.32 -8.95 -0.20
C GLY A 65 -1.27 -8.06 -1.00
N SER A 66 -0.85 -7.61 -2.18
CA SER A 66 -1.71 -6.85 -3.09
C SER A 66 -2.87 -7.70 -3.60
N SER A 67 -2.57 -8.92 -4.05
CA SER A 67 -3.55 -9.92 -4.48
C SER A 67 -4.58 -10.27 -3.38
N PHE A 68 -4.13 -10.30 -2.12
CA PHE A 68 -4.98 -10.46 -0.95
C PHE A 68 -5.84 -9.22 -0.69
N ILE A 69 -5.27 -8.01 -0.72
CA ILE A 69 -6.05 -6.76 -0.62
C ILE A 69 -7.16 -6.77 -1.67
N ASP A 70 -6.85 -7.11 -2.92
CA ASP A 70 -7.82 -7.09 -4.03
C ASP A 70 -9.03 -7.99 -3.78
N ARG A 71 -8.82 -9.14 -3.14
CA ARG A 71 -9.84 -10.15 -2.85
C ARG A 71 -10.49 -9.99 -1.47
N THR A 72 -9.96 -9.10 -0.62
CA THR A 72 -10.43 -8.91 0.75
C THR A 72 -11.79 -8.19 0.77
N PRO A 73 -12.80 -8.72 1.49
CA PRO A 73 -14.08 -8.04 1.68
C PRO A 73 -13.91 -6.64 2.29
N ARG A 74 -14.77 -5.69 1.88
CA ARG A 74 -14.66 -4.28 2.27
C ARG A 74 -14.64 -4.07 3.80
N TRP A 75 -15.50 -4.79 4.54
CA TRP A 75 -15.57 -4.65 6.00
C TRP A 75 -14.23 -4.93 6.69
N LEU A 76 -13.42 -5.85 6.17
CA LEU A 76 -12.12 -6.19 6.74
C LEU A 76 -11.06 -5.13 6.40
N LYS A 77 -11.16 -4.50 5.22
CA LYS A 77 -10.32 -3.35 4.87
C LYS A 77 -10.60 -2.15 5.77
N THR A 78 -11.88 -1.81 5.95
CA THR A 78 -12.30 -0.70 6.81
C THR A 78 -11.82 -0.92 8.24
N LEU A 79 -12.03 -2.11 8.80
CA LEU A 79 -11.56 -2.46 10.14
C LEU A 79 -10.04 -2.33 10.29
N ALA A 80 -9.27 -2.74 9.27
CA ALA A 80 -7.82 -2.58 9.28
C ALA A 80 -7.40 -1.10 9.25
N ILE A 81 -8.06 -0.27 8.44
CA ILE A 81 -7.79 1.17 8.38
C ILE A 81 -8.15 1.85 9.70
N ASP A 82 -9.29 1.49 10.32
CA ASP A 82 -9.74 2.07 11.59
C ASP A 82 -8.77 1.76 12.74
N TRP A 83 -8.21 0.55 12.77
CA TRP A 83 -7.31 0.13 13.84
C TRP A 83 -5.86 0.60 13.65
N PHE A 84 -5.38 0.65 12.40
CA PHE A 84 -3.97 0.89 12.10
C PHE A 84 -3.69 2.25 11.45
N GLY A 85 -4.71 2.99 11.01
CA GLY A 85 -4.57 4.29 10.36
C GLY A 85 -3.62 4.24 9.16
N THR A 86 -2.67 5.17 9.09
CA THR A 86 -1.63 5.24 8.05
C THR A 86 -0.61 4.10 8.10
N ASN A 87 -0.64 3.26 9.14
CA ASN A 87 0.24 2.10 9.31
C ASN A 87 -0.40 0.79 8.83
N ASP A 88 -1.58 0.82 8.20
CA ASP A 88 -2.30 -0.33 7.66
C ASP A 88 -1.41 -1.23 6.78
N LYS A 89 -0.58 -0.66 5.90
CA LYS A 89 0.35 -1.42 5.03
C LYS A 89 1.43 -2.15 5.82
N THR A 90 1.97 -1.50 6.84
CA THR A 90 2.96 -2.12 7.74
C THR A 90 2.30 -3.24 8.53
N ALA A 91 1.09 -3.01 9.05
CA ALA A 91 0.31 -4.02 9.76
C ALA A 91 0.00 -5.23 8.86
N LEU A 92 -0.38 -5.00 7.59
CA LEU A 92 -0.60 -6.07 6.62
C LEU A 92 0.66 -6.90 6.38
N ARG A 93 1.82 -6.26 6.15
CA ARG A 93 3.10 -6.96 5.95
C ARG A 93 3.47 -7.82 7.15
N VAL A 94 3.36 -7.26 8.37
CA VAL A 94 3.62 -8.00 9.61
C VAL A 94 2.63 -9.16 9.76
N GLY A 95 1.33 -8.94 9.46
CA GLY A 95 0.30 -9.96 9.48
C GLY A 95 0.59 -11.12 8.54
N ILE A 96 1.00 -10.83 7.29
CA ILE A 96 1.40 -11.85 6.31
C ILE A 96 2.57 -12.67 6.84
N VAL A 97 3.61 -12.03 7.38
CA VAL A 97 4.78 -12.74 7.94
C VAL A 97 4.38 -13.66 9.10
N ILE A 98 3.51 -13.19 10.00
CA ILE A 98 2.99 -14.00 11.12
C ILE A 98 2.22 -15.22 10.60
N VAL A 99 1.33 -15.04 9.63
CA VAL A 99 0.53 -16.13 9.04
C VAL A 99 1.45 -17.14 8.34
N LEU A 100 2.43 -16.68 7.56
CA LEU A 100 3.40 -17.55 6.90
C LEU A 100 4.25 -18.33 7.90
N ALA A 101 4.70 -17.68 8.99
CA ALA A 101 5.41 -18.35 10.06
C ALA A 101 4.53 -19.42 10.74
N ALA A 102 3.25 -19.13 10.99
CA ALA A 102 2.31 -20.09 11.57
C ALA A 102 2.08 -21.29 10.65
N ILE A 103 1.84 -21.07 9.35
CA ILE A 103 1.70 -22.14 8.35
C ILE A 103 2.97 -22.98 8.30
N ALA A 104 4.16 -22.34 8.28
CA ALA A 104 5.44 -23.03 8.26
C ALA A 104 5.66 -23.90 9.51
N LEU A 105 5.33 -23.38 10.71
CA LEU A 105 5.39 -24.12 11.96
C LEU A 105 4.45 -25.34 11.95
N ILE A 106 3.20 -25.15 11.51
CA ILE A 106 2.19 -26.22 11.45
C ILE A 106 2.62 -27.29 10.44
N ALA A 107 2.93 -26.90 9.21
CA ALA A 107 3.35 -27.81 8.14
C ALA A 107 4.63 -28.57 8.52
N GLY A 108 5.60 -27.90 9.15
CA GLY A 108 6.79 -28.53 9.69
C GLY A 108 6.48 -29.55 10.79
N SER A 109 5.57 -29.23 11.72
CA SER A 109 5.23 -30.11 12.85
C SER A 109 4.63 -31.45 12.42
N VAL A 110 3.91 -31.49 11.29
CA VAL A 110 3.31 -32.70 10.70
C VAL A 110 4.24 -33.39 9.70
N SER A 111 5.32 -32.73 9.26
CA SER A 111 6.27 -33.27 8.27
C SER A 111 7.36 -34.18 8.86
N VAL A 112 7.30 -34.47 10.15
CA VAL A 112 8.29 -35.34 10.82
C VAL A 112 8.32 -36.75 10.22
N LYS A 113 7.19 -37.25 9.70
CA LYS A 113 7.08 -38.59 9.11
C LYS A 113 7.27 -38.61 7.59
N SER A 114 6.98 -37.49 6.92
CA SER A 114 7.06 -37.33 5.47
C SER A 114 7.28 -35.86 5.15
N PRO A 115 8.18 -35.50 4.23
CA PRO A 115 8.40 -34.10 3.85
C PRO A 115 7.21 -33.48 3.09
N ALA A 116 6.26 -34.30 2.64
CA ALA A 116 5.18 -33.86 1.76
C ALA A 116 4.37 -32.66 2.26
N PRO A 117 3.93 -32.56 3.53
CA PRO A 117 3.13 -31.42 3.97
C PRO A 117 3.88 -30.07 3.89
N LEU A 118 5.15 -30.03 4.31
CA LEU A 118 5.99 -28.84 4.24
C LEU A 118 6.35 -28.49 2.80
N VAL A 119 6.70 -29.48 1.98
CA VAL A 119 6.98 -29.27 0.55
C VAL A 119 5.75 -28.73 -0.17
N SER A 120 4.57 -29.32 0.06
CA SER A 120 3.32 -28.84 -0.51
C SER A 120 2.99 -27.42 -0.07
N ALA A 121 3.18 -27.07 1.20
CA ALA A 121 2.95 -25.70 1.68
C ALA A 121 3.87 -24.68 0.97
N ILE A 122 5.15 -25.01 0.79
CA ILE A 122 6.10 -24.14 0.07
C ILE A 122 5.72 -24.03 -1.41
N LEU A 123 5.36 -25.13 -2.07
CA LEU A 123 4.95 -25.13 -3.48
C LEU A 123 3.66 -24.33 -3.70
N ILE A 124 2.66 -24.48 -2.82
CA ILE A 124 1.41 -23.71 -2.90
C ILE A 124 1.71 -22.22 -2.78
N PHE A 125 2.53 -21.81 -1.80
CA PHE A 125 2.89 -20.41 -1.64
C PHE A 125 3.67 -19.87 -2.84
N ALA A 126 4.60 -20.65 -3.38
CA ALA A 126 5.37 -20.28 -4.56
C ALA A 126 4.47 -20.12 -5.80
N PHE A 127 3.51 -21.04 -5.97
CA PHE A 127 2.52 -20.96 -7.03
C PHE A 127 1.63 -19.72 -6.89
N LEU A 128 1.10 -19.45 -5.68
CA LEU A 128 0.29 -18.26 -5.42
C LEU A 128 1.09 -16.97 -5.64
N GLY A 129 2.37 -16.94 -5.26
CA GLY A 129 3.27 -15.83 -5.51
C GLY A 129 3.52 -15.61 -7.01
N ALA A 130 3.81 -16.68 -7.75
CA ALA A 130 4.03 -16.62 -9.20
C ALA A 130 2.76 -16.21 -9.96
N LEU A 131 1.61 -16.76 -9.58
CA LEU A 131 0.31 -16.42 -10.15
C LEU A 131 -0.03 -14.95 -9.88
N SER A 132 0.11 -14.50 -8.62
CA SER A 132 -0.13 -13.10 -8.25
C SER A 132 0.84 -12.15 -8.96
N ALA A 133 2.08 -12.56 -9.20
CA ALA A 133 3.04 -11.78 -9.98
C ALA A 133 2.64 -11.71 -11.46
N SER A 134 2.12 -12.79 -12.04
CA SER A 134 1.70 -12.84 -13.46
C SER A 134 0.44 -12.03 -13.76
N GLU A 135 -0.46 -11.87 -12.77
CA GLU A 135 -1.67 -11.05 -12.90
C GLU A 135 -1.36 -9.54 -12.82
N ARG A 136 -0.14 -9.14 -12.44
CA ARG A 136 0.23 -7.73 -12.31
C ARG A 136 0.77 -7.15 -13.61
N GLU A 137 0.18 -6.04 -14.04
CA GLU A 137 0.78 -5.14 -15.04
C GLU A 137 2.13 -4.60 -14.51
N GLY A 138 3.14 -4.52 -15.37
CA GLY A 138 4.52 -4.19 -15.00
C GLY A 138 5.34 -5.36 -14.44
N SER A 139 4.81 -6.59 -14.44
CA SER A 139 5.58 -7.79 -14.09
C SER A 139 6.61 -8.14 -15.18
N ASN A 140 7.79 -8.58 -14.75
CA ASN A 140 8.83 -9.10 -15.64
C ASN A 140 9.14 -10.56 -15.28
N GLY A 141 9.99 -11.24 -16.05
CA GLY A 141 10.35 -12.63 -15.76
C GLY A 141 10.92 -12.83 -14.34
N ALA A 142 11.57 -11.83 -13.76
CA ALA A 142 12.14 -11.92 -12.42
C ALA A 142 11.07 -11.99 -11.31
N SER A 143 9.91 -11.32 -11.47
CA SER A 143 8.84 -11.37 -10.47
C SER A 143 8.20 -12.75 -10.36
N ILE A 144 8.14 -13.49 -11.47
CA ILE A 144 7.66 -14.88 -11.52
C ILE A 144 8.75 -15.85 -11.03
N LEU A 145 10.02 -15.62 -11.38
CA LEU A 145 11.13 -16.47 -10.95
C LEU A 145 11.44 -16.37 -9.46
N ALA A 146 11.24 -15.20 -8.85
CA ALA A 146 11.50 -14.96 -7.43
C ALA A 146 10.86 -15.99 -6.47
N PRO A 147 9.53 -16.21 -6.49
CA PRO A 147 8.89 -17.23 -5.64
C PRO A 147 9.34 -18.66 -5.99
N ILE A 148 9.67 -18.95 -7.26
CA ILE A 148 10.12 -20.28 -7.70
C ILE A 148 11.52 -20.60 -7.14
N VAL A 149 12.47 -19.68 -7.28
CA VAL A 149 13.84 -19.86 -6.75
C VAL A 149 13.82 -19.97 -5.22
N GLY A 150 13.00 -19.14 -4.56
CA GLY A 150 12.74 -19.26 -3.13
C GLY A 150 12.24 -20.65 -2.74
N ALA A 151 11.26 -21.17 -3.48
CA ALA A 151 10.70 -22.51 -3.24
C ALA A 151 11.74 -23.62 -3.38
N ILE A 152 12.55 -23.59 -4.43
CA ILE A 152 13.59 -24.59 -4.68
C ILE A 152 14.57 -24.65 -3.51
N ILE A 153 15.05 -23.50 -3.04
CA ILE A 153 16.01 -23.42 -1.93
C ILE A 153 15.35 -23.83 -0.61
N GLY A 154 14.12 -23.39 -0.36
CA GLY A 154 13.36 -23.78 0.84
C GLY A 154 13.03 -25.28 0.89
N ILE A 155 12.67 -25.89 -0.24
CA ILE A 155 12.43 -27.33 -0.34
C ILE A 155 13.73 -28.10 -0.11
N ALA A 156 14.83 -27.66 -0.71
CA ALA A 156 16.14 -28.28 -0.50
C ALA A 156 16.55 -28.24 0.99
N SER A 157 16.35 -27.11 1.68
CA SER A 157 16.64 -27.00 3.11
C SER A 157 15.70 -27.87 3.97
N ALA A 158 14.42 -27.94 3.61
CA ALA A 158 13.43 -28.76 4.30
C ALA A 158 13.77 -30.26 4.20
N VAL A 159 14.07 -30.75 3.00
CA VAL A 159 14.45 -32.14 2.74
C VAL A 159 15.76 -32.48 3.46
N LEU A 160 16.75 -31.59 3.43
CA LEU A 160 18.02 -31.78 4.13
C LEU A 160 17.83 -31.91 5.64
N LEU A 161 17.09 -30.99 6.27
CA LEU A 161 16.89 -31.01 7.73
C LEU A 161 15.98 -32.16 8.19
N LEU A 162 14.92 -32.48 7.45
CA LEU A 162 14.05 -33.63 7.76
C LEU A 162 14.76 -34.97 7.55
N GLY A 163 15.63 -35.07 6.53
CA GLY A 163 16.50 -36.23 6.31
C GLY A 163 17.48 -36.44 7.46
N MET A 164 17.99 -35.36 8.07
CA MET A 164 18.84 -35.44 9.27
C MET A 164 18.08 -35.93 10.51
N LEU A 165 16.78 -35.68 10.63
CA LEU A 165 15.96 -36.18 11.74
C LEU A 165 15.51 -37.63 11.56
N SER A 166 15.37 -38.07 10.30
CA SER A 166 14.76 -39.35 9.96
C SER A 166 15.76 -40.29 9.29
N ASN A 167 16.48 -41.11 10.09
CA ASN A 167 17.26 -42.24 9.55
C ASN A 167 16.38 -43.24 8.77
N ARG A 168 15.05 -43.21 8.93
CA ARG A 168 14.11 -44.15 8.32
C ARG A 168 13.80 -43.88 6.85
N TRP A 169 13.81 -42.62 6.40
CA TRP A 169 13.42 -42.29 5.03
C TRP A 169 14.53 -42.64 4.03
N LEU A 170 15.80 -42.35 4.34
CA LEU A 170 16.94 -42.82 3.52
C LEU A 170 17.17 -44.34 3.62
N ALA A 171 16.99 -44.93 4.81
CA ALA A 171 17.21 -46.38 4.99
C ALA A 171 16.18 -47.24 4.25
N ALA A 172 14.99 -46.73 3.96
CA ALA A 172 13.99 -47.42 3.14
C ALA A 172 14.35 -47.44 1.65
N SER A 173 15.17 -46.49 1.18
CA SER A 173 15.56 -46.37 -0.23
C SER A 173 16.87 -47.09 -0.57
N THR A 174 17.77 -47.28 0.42
CA THR A 174 19.04 -48.01 0.25
C THR A 174 19.41 -48.75 1.55
N PRO A 175 19.24 -50.07 1.63
CA PRO A 175 19.70 -50.85 2.77
C PRO A 175 21.24 -50.91 2.76
N SER A 176 21.89 -50.24 3.71
CA SER A 176 23.34 -50.35 3.95
C SER A 176 23.59 -50.77 5.40
N PRO A 177 24.45 -51.76 5.65
CA PRO A 177 24.82 -52.16 7.00
C PRO A 177 25.66 -51.06 7.67
N SER A 178 25.05 -50.24 8.54
CA SER A 178 25.75 -49.16 9.25
C SER A 178 26.23 -49.60 10.63
N ARG A 179 27.53 -49.40 10.92
CA ARG A 179 28.19 -49.63 12.24
C ARG A 179 28.01 -48.47 13.24
N VAL A 180 27.07 -47.56 13.03
CA VAL A 180 26.88 -46.34 13.86
C VAL A 180 25.54 -46.47 14.62
N PRO A 181 25.43 -46.03 15.90
CA PRO A 181 24.20 -46.17 16.67
C PRO A 181 22.99 -45.56 15.94
N LEU A 182 21.86 -46.27 15.96
CA LEU A 182 20.59 -45.81 15.42
C LEU A 182 20.09 -44.59 16.21
N GLY A 183 20.43 -43.40 15.72
CA GLY A 183 20.04 -42.08 16.25
C GLY A 183 20.47 -40.97 15.30
N TRP A 184 19.95 -39.76 15.48
CA TRP A 184 20.32 -38.59 14.65
C TRP A 184 21.40 -37.74 15.34
N ASP A 185 22.33 -37.20 14.55
CA ASP A 185 23.41 -36.34 15.05
C ASP A 185 22.89 -34.93 15.37
N ARG A 186 22.67 -34.68 16.67
CA ARG A 186 22.22 -33.38 17.19
C ARG A 186 23.19 -32.25 16.86
N ARG A 187 24.52 -32.47 16.89
CA ARG A 187 25.50 -31.42 16.61
C ARG A 187 25.45 -31.02 15.14
N ARG A 188 25.38 -32.00 14.25
CA ARG A 188 25.23 -31.76 12.81
C ARG A 188 23.93 -31.02 12.50
N PHE A 189 22.82 -31.44 13.10
CA PHE A 189 21.53 -30.77 12.94
C PHE A 189 21.54 -29.32 13.47
N MET A 190 22.11 -29.09 14.67
CA MET A 190 22.18 -27.75 15.25
C MET A 190 23.04 -26.82 14.39
N ARG A 191 24.16 -27.31 13.84
CA ARG A 191 25.00 -26.55 12.90
C ARG A 191 24.24 -26.23 11.60
N ALA A 192 23.58 -27.22 11.00
CA ALA A 192 22.80 -27.02 9.78
C ALA A 192 21.64 -26.04 9.98
N SER A 193 20.88 -26.21 11.07
CA SER A 193 19.75 -25.34 11.42
C SER A 193 20.22 -23.91 11.71
N SER A 194 21.32 -23.74 12.44
CA SER A 194 21.91 -22.43 12.72
C SER A 194 22.43 -21.77 11.44
N ALA A 195 23.08 -22.53 10.55
CA ALA A 195 23.55 -22.03 9.27
C ALA A 195 22.39 -21.56 8.38
N ILE A 196 21.32 -22.36 8.27
CA ILE A 196 20.11 -21.99 7.50
C ILE A 196 19.44 -20.75 8.10
N GLY A 197 19.29 -20.70 9.43
CA GLY A 197 18.72 -19.54 10.12
C GLY A 197 19.54 -18.27 9.91
N ALA A 198 20.87 -18.36 10.07
CA ALA A 198 21.78 -17.24 9.82
C ALA A 198 21.74 -16.79 8.35
N SER A 199 21.71 -17.72 7.40
CA SER A 199 21.55 -17.42 5.98
C SER A 199 20.23 -16.71 5.70
N ALA A 200 19.12 -17.17 6.27
CA ALA A 200 17.81 -16.54 6.08
C ALA A 200 17.82 -15.08 6.56
N VAL A 201 18.39 -14.82 7.75
CA VAL A 201 18.55 -13.47 8.30
C VAL A 201 19.48 -12.61 7.43
N ALA A 202 20.65 -13.12 7.07
CA ALA A 202 21.62 -12.39 6.25
C ALA A 202 21.05 -12.04 4.86
N VAL A 203 20.41 -12.99 4.19
CA VAL A 203 19.74 -12.77 2.90
C VAL A 203 18.60 -11.76 3.05
N GLY A 204 17.80 -11.85 4.12
CA GLY A 204 16.73 -10.90 4.39
C GLY A 204 17.26 -9.47 4.58
N LEU A 205 18.35 -9.29 5.32
CA LEU A 205 19.00 -7.99 5.49
C LEU A 205 19.58 -7.44 4.18
N ILE A 206 20.20 -8.31 3.36
CA ILE A 206 20.71 -7.91 2.04
C ILE A 206 19.55 -7.45 1.14
N GLY A 207 18.45 -8.22 1.09
CA GLY A 207 17.26 -7.87 0.32
C GLY A 207 16.65 -6.54 0.78
N HIS A 208 16.52 -6.33 2.10
CA HIS A 208 16.04 -5.07 2.64
C HIS A 208 16.95 -3.88 2.30
N ASN A 209 18.26 -4.03 2.45
CA ASN A 209 19.22 -2.99 2.10
C ASN A 209 19.19 -2.66 0.60
N LYS A 210 19.01 -3.67 -0.27
CA LYS A 210 18.86 -3.47 -1.71
C LYS A 210 17.59 -2.70 -2.06
N GLU A 211 16.48 -3.00 -1.39
CA GLU A 211 15.23 -2.23 -1.56
C GLU A 211 15.39 -0.77 -1.12
N GLN A 212 16.06 -0.52 0.02
CA GLN A 212 16.36 0.83 0.48
C GLN A 212 17.31 1.57 -0.48
N GLN A 213 18.30 0.88 -1.05
CA GLN A 213 19.18 1.43 -2.09
C GLN A 213 18.38 1.81 -3.34
N ARG A 214 17.42 0.98 -3.77
CA ARG A 214 16.53 1.27 -4.90
C ARG A 214 15.72 2.55 -4.66
N ILE A 215 15.09 2.68 -3.48
CA ILE A 215 14.32 3.88 -3.14
C ILE A 215 15.23 5.12 -3.15
N ARG A 216 16.42 5.05 -2.54
CA ARG A 216 17.39 6.16 -2.58
C ARG A 216 17.86 6.49 -3.98
N SER A 217 18.03 5.48 -4.84
CA SER A 217 18.39 5.65 -6.25
C SER A 217 17.29 6.38 -7.02
N ILE A 218 16.01 6.05 -6.75
CA ILE A 218 14.87 6.77 -7.33
C ILE A 218 14.85 8.21 -6.84
N GLU A 219 14.98 8.43 -5.53
CA GLU A 219 14.98 9.79 -4.98
C GLU A 219 16.14 10.64 -5.47
N SER A 220 17.32 10.04 -5.71
CA SER A 220 18.48 10.74 -6.25
C SER A 220 18.30 11.22 -7.70
N GLN A 221 17.30 10.70 -8.41
CA GLN A 221 16.96 11.16 -9.76
C GLN A 221 16.00 12.35 -9.74
N ARG A 222 15.41 12.68 -8.58
CA ARG A 222 14.53 13.85 -8.47
C ARG A 222 15.35 15.12 -8.72
N PRO A 223 14.89 16.05 -9.58
CA PRO A 223 15.59 17.32 -9.77
C PRO A 223 15.76 18.08 -8.45
N ASP A 224 16.78 18.94 -8.39
CA ASP A 224 17.02 19.80 -7.23
C ASP A 224 16.05 20.98 -7.16
N SER A 225 15.50 21.41 -8.30
CA SER A 225 14.58 22.55 -8.39
C SER A 225 13.54 22.35 -9.49
N LEU A 226 12.43 23.06 -9.36
CA LEU A 226 11.39 23.10 -10.37
C LEU A 226 11.75 24.09 -11.49
N PRO A 227 11.23 23.89 -12.72
CA PRO A 227 11.37 24.89 -13.77
C PRO A 227 10.67 26.19 -13.36
N PRO A 228 11.11 27.36 -13.87
CA PRO A 228 10.50 28.63 -13.53
C PRO A 228 9.05 28.72 -14.03
N THR A 229 8.21 29.41 -13.27
CA THR A 229 6.80 29.66 -13.60
C THR A 229 6.61 31.12 -14.01
N SER A 230 5.64 31.37 -14.90
CA SER A 230 5.29 32.75 -15.31
C SER A 230 4.35 33.43 -14.30
N ASP A 231 3.59 32.62 -13.56
CA ASP A 231 2.59 33.04 -12.57
C ASP A 231 3.00 32.50 -11.19
N SER A 232 3.91 33.19 -10.49
CA SER A 232 4.22 32.85 -9.10
C SER A 232 3.09 33.37 -8.21
N LEU A 233 2.39 32.48 -7.51
CA LEU A 233 1.40 32.89 -6.50
C LEU A 233 2.15 33.47 -5.28
N PRO A 234 1.79 34.68 -4.80
CA PRO A 234 2.36 35.17 -3.54
C PRO A 234 1.92 34.25 -2.39
N PRO A 235 2.77 33.99 -1.39
CA PRO A 235 2.38 33.22 -0.22
C PRO A 235 1.22 33.96 0.48
N SER A 236 0.03 33.38 0.44
CA SER A 236 -1.09 33.89 1.23
C SER A 236 -0.83 33.57 2.70
N GLU A 237 -0.50 34.60 3.50
CA GLU A 237 -0.54 34.51 4.95
C GLU A 237 -2.01 34.36 5.36
N ILE A 238 -2.46 33.14 5.68
CA ILE A 238 -3.83 32.92 6.16
C ILE A 238 -3.78 32.14 7.47
N SER A 239 -4.31 32.79 8.52
CA SER A 239 -4.60 32.30 9.88
C SER A 239 -3.44 31.63 10.64
N GLN A 240 -3.05 32.21 11.79
CA GLN A 240 -2.06 31.61 12.70
C GLN A 240 -2.51 30.25 13.28
N ASP A 241 -3.80 29.92 13.20
CA ASP A 241 -4.38 28.74 13.84
C ASP A 241 -4.39 27.48 12.94
N ILE A 242 -4.47 27.65 11.61
CA ILE A 242 -4.56 26.55 10.63
C ILE A 242 -3.76 26.90 9.37
N SER A 243 -2.84 26.01 8.99
CA SER A 243 -2.07 26.19 7.75
C SER A 243 -2.95 26.04 6.51
N PHE A 244 -2.98 27.07 5.65
CA PHE A 244 -3.70 27.03 4.38
C PHE A 244 -3.11 26.03 3.39
N ILE A 245 -1.79 25.90 3.36
CA ILE A 245 -1.06 24.89 2.58
C ILE A 245 -0.68 23.74 3.50
N THR A 246 -1.01 22.52 3.10
CA THR A 246 -0.63 21.30 3.81
C THR A 246 0.83 20.98 3.47
N PRO A 247 1.75 20.93 4.45
CA PRO A 247 3.14 20.57 4.20
C PRO A 247 3.28 19.20 3.51
N ASN A 248 4.29 19.03 2.65
CA ASN A 248 4.53 17.78 1.91
C ASN A 248 4.62 16.54 2.82
N SER A 249 5.20 16.68 4.02
CA SER A 249 5.33 15.63 5.04
C SER A 249 4.00 15.22 5.68
N ASP A 250 3.05 16.15 5.74
CA ASP A 250 1.78 15.99 6.45
C ASP A 250 0.63 15.71 5.46
N PHE A 251 0.89 15.87 4.17
CA PHE A 251 -0.06 15.56 3.11
C PHE A 251 -0.39 14.08 3.11
N TYR A 252 -1.69 13.75 3.15
CA TYR A 252 -2.14 12.38 3.31
C TYR A 252 -1.62 11.46 2.18
N ARG A 253 -1.33 10.20 2.54
CA ARG A 253 -0.95 9.16 1.59
C ARG A 253 -2.04 8.11 1.51
N ILE A 254 -2.70 8.04 0.36
CA ILE A 254 -3.55 6.90 -0.04
C ILE A 254 -3.07 6.36 -1.39
N ASP A 255 -2.79 5.06 -1.44
CA ASP A 255 -2.43 4.28 -2.63
C ASP A 255 -2.57 2.79 -2.35
N THR A 256 -2.73 1.98 -3.40
CA THR A 256 -2.71 0.50 -3.34
C THR A 256 -1.29 -0.07 -3.32
N ALA A 257 -0.28 0.75 -3.60
CA ALA A 257 1.11 0.35 -3.70
C ALA A 257 1.69 -0.06 -2.33
N LEU A 258 2.10 -1.32 -2.20
CA LEU A 258 2.86 -1.77 -1.02
C LEU A 258 4.32 -1.32 -1.10
N SER A 259 4.91 -1.28 -2.29
CA SER A 259 6.23 -0.72 -2.58
C SER A 259 6.12 0.33 -3.68
N PHE A 260 7.04 1.31 -3.71
CA PHE A 260 7.06 2.30 -4.77
C PHE A 260 7.42 1.64 -6.11
N PRO A 261 6.77 2.04 -7.23
CA PRO A 261 7.14 1.56 -8.55
C PRO A 261 8.60 1.90 -8.86
N ASN A 262 9.20 1.16 -9.79
CA ASN A 262 10.55 1.47 -10.25
C ASN A 262 10.49 2.66 -11.21
N VAL A 263 11.01 3.80 -10.77
CA VAL A 263 11.10 5.01 -11.59
C VAL A 263 12.55 5.17 -12.05
N ASN A 264 12.73 5.19 -13.36
CA ASN A 264 13.98 5.58 -14.00
C ASN A 264 13.69 6.81 -14.87
N LEU A 265 14.12 7.99 -14.43
CA LEU A 265 13.80 9.26 -15.07
C LEU A 265 14.37 9.36 -16.49
N ASP A 266 15.53 8.74 -16.75
CA ASP A 266 16.19 8.77 -18.07
C ASP A 266 15.38 8.01 -19.13
N THR A 267 14.70 6.93 -18.72
CA THR A 267 13.92 6.07 -19.62
C THR A 267 12.41 6.27 -19.48
N TRP A 268 11.95 6.96 -18.43
CA TRP A 268 10.54 7.23 -18.22
C TRP A 268 9.97 8.08 -19.34
N LYS A 269 8.79 7.65 -19.81
CA LYS A 269 8.00 8.35 -20.83
C LYS A 269 6.53 8.31 -20.40
N LEU A 270 5.84 9.43 -20.59
CA LEU A 270 4.40 9.51 -20.59
C LEU A 270 3.89 9.33 -22.02
N ARG A 271 3.02 8.36 -22.26
CA ARG A 271 2.32 8.20 -23.54
C ARG A 271 0.89 8.71 -23.45
N ILE A 272 0.45 9.50 -24.42
CA ILE A 272 -0.92 9.97 -24.61
C ILE A 272 -1.41 9.41 -25.94
N HIS A 273 -2.42 8.54 -25.93
CA HIS A 273 -2.87 7.81 -27.13
C HIS A 273 -4.36 7.45 -27.08
N GLY A 274 -4.81 6.58 -28.01
CA GLY A 274 -6.19 6.10 -28.11
C GLY A 274 -6.99 6.86 -29.16
N LEU A 275 -8.16 7.38 -28.79
CA LEU A 275 -9.05 8.19 -29.60
C LEU A 275 -8.53 9.64 -29.71
N VAL A 276 -7.34 9.76 -30.30
CA VAL A 276 -6.66 11.02 -30.62
C VAL A 276 -6.20 11.02 -32.08
N ASP A 277 -5.96 12.19 -32.66
CA ASP A 277 -5.43 12.34 -34.01
C ASP A 277 -3.93 12.04 -34.07
N GLN A 278 -3.18 12.40 -33.02
CA GLN A 278 -1.74 12.18 -32.90
C GLN A 278 -1.37 11.66 -31.51
N GLU A 279 -0.71 10.51 -31.46
CA GLU A 279 -0.13 10.02 -30.22
C GLU A 279 1.07 10.90 -29.81
N ILE A 280 1.13 11.23 -28.52
CA ILE A 280 2.21 12.02 -27.94
C ILE A 280 3.00 11.16 -26.97
N THR A 281 4.33 11.24 -27.01
CA THR A 281 5.21 10.62 -26.02
C THR A 281 6.16 11.66 -25.45
N LEU A 282 6.11 11.89 -24.15
CA LEU A 282 6.86 12.94 -23.46
C LEU A 282 7.81 12.33 -22.44
N SER A 283 9.07 12.77 -22.44
CA SER A 283 9.97 12.58 -21.31
C SER A 283 9.69 13.59 -20.20
N TYR A 284 10.32 13.38 -19.04
CA TYR A 284 10.29 14.38 -17.97
C TYR A 284 10.88 15.71 -18.43
N ALA A 285 11.97 15.68 -19.20
CA ALA A 285 12.61 16.87 -19.75
C ALA A 285 11.69 17.63 -20.72
N ASP A 286 10.92 16.91 -21.54
CA ASP A 286 9.94 17.53 -22.44
C ASP A 286 8.86 18.26 -21.66
N ILE A 287 8.32 17.64 -20.59
CA ILE A 287 7.31 18.27 -19.72
C ILE A 287 7.88 19.47 -18.98
N ALA A 288 9.11 19.35 -18.45
CA ALA A 288 9.78 20.42 -17.73
C ALA A 288 10.12 21.63 -18.61
N ALA A 289 10.29 21.41 -19.93
CA ALA A 289 10.57 22.47 -20.91
C ALA A 289 9.30 23.17 -21.41
N MET A 290 8.12 22.61 -21.18
CA MET A 290 6.85 23.25 -21.52
C MET A 290 6.55 24.44 -20.58
N PRO A 291 5.68 25.39 -20.99
CA PRO A 291 5.23 26.47 -20.12
C PRO A 291 4.62 25.93 -18.81
N GLN A 292 5.26 26.24 -17.68
CA GLN A 292 4.81 25.79 -16.37
C GLN A 292 3.80 26.75 -15.74
N VAL A 293 2.82 26.17 -15.04
CA VAL A 293 1.85 26.90 -14.22
C VAL A 293 1.85 26.38 -12.79
N GLU A 294 1.52 27.26 -11.85
CA GLU A 294 1.28 26.92 -10.45
C GLU A 294 -0.18 27.16 -10.09
N LYS A 295 -0.81 26.16 -9.47
CA LYS A 295 -2.20 26.26 -9.01
C LYS A 295 -2.33 25.69 -7.62
N THR A 296 -2.89 26.48 -6.73
CA THR A 296 -3.33 25.97 -5.43
C THR A 296 -4.59 25.15 -5.65
N ILE A 297 -4.53 23.85 -5.36
CA ILE A 297 -5.67 22.93 -5.55
C ILE A 297 -5.77 22.02 -4.33
N THR A 298 -6.97 21.91 -3.79
CA THR A 298 -7.29 20.90 -2.80
C THR A 298 -7.48 19.54 -3.48
N ILE A 299 -6.98 18.46 -2.88
CA ILE A 299 -7.35 17.12 -3.31
C ILE A 299 -7.93 16.35 -2.13
N CYS A 300 -9.00 15.61 -2.41
CA CYS A 300 -9.76 14.87 -1.42
C CYS A 300 -9.84 13.40 -1.83
N CYS A 301 -9.68 12.51 -0.87
CA CYS A 301 -9.96 11.09 -1.06
C CYS A 301 -11.44 10.80 -0.82
N VAL A 302 -12.02 9.88 -1.61
CA VAL A 302 -13.38 9.40 -1.36
C VAL A 302 -13.50 8.69 -0.01
N SER A 303 -12.40 8.10 0.49
CA SER A 303 -12.33 7.49 1.82
C SER A 303 -12.30 8.50 2.96
N ASN A 304 -12.35 9.81 2.67
CA ASN A 304 -12.43 10.82 3.71
C ASN A 304 -13.80 10.78 4.38
N GLU A 305 -13.83 10.37 5.65
CA GLU A 305 -15.03 10.45 6.47
C GLU A 305 -15.40 11.90 6.79
N VAL A 306 -16.59 12.11 7.38
CA VAL A 306 -16.99 13.43 7.87
C VAL A 306 -15.99 13.91 8.93
N GLY A 307 -15.27 14.99 8.61
CA GLY A 307 -14.21 15.53 9.44
C GLY A 307 -12.90 14.73 9.43
N GLY A 308 -12.73 13.81 8.47
CA GLY A 308 -11.55 12.97 8.33
C GLY A 308 -10.29 13.73 7.84
N PRO A 309 -9.13 13.07 7.87
CA PRO A 309 -7.84 13.65 7.53
C PRO A 309 -7.44 13.49 6.05
N TYR A 310 -8.23 12.78 5.23
CA TYR A 310 -7.84 12.41 3.86
C TYR A 310 -8.23 13.50 2.84
N ILE A 311 -7.82 14.73 3.14
CA ILE A 311 -7.95 15.91 2.31
C ILE A 311 -6.77 16.85 2.60
N GLY A 312 -6.22 17.47 1.57
CA GLY A 312 -5.12 18.42 1.71
C GLY A 312 -5.10 19.44 0.58
N ASN A 313 -4.55 20.62 0.87
CA ASN A 313 -4.42 21.72 -0.08
C ASN A 313 -2.95 22.00 -0.34
N ALA A 314 -2.56 22.06 -1.61
CA ALA A 314 -1.17 22.24 -2.00
C ALA A 314 -1.07 23.12 -3.24
N VAL A 315 0.10 23.74 -3.43
CA VAL A 315 0.46 24.39 -4.70
C VAL A 315 1.02 23.32 -5.63
N TRP A 316 0.34 23.06 -6.73
CA TRP A 316 0.76 22.09 -7.73
C TRP A 316 1.40 22.82 -8.90
N GLN A 317 2.56 22.33 -9.34
CA GLN A 317 3.25 22.86 -10.51
C GLN A 317 3.28 21.83 -11.63
N GLY A 318 2.97 22.27 -12.85
CA GLY A 318 3.03 21.42 -14.03
C GLY A 318 2.51 22.09 -15.29
N VAL A 319 1.95 21.29 -16.19
CA VAL A 319 1.34 21.75 -17.45
C VAL A 319 -0.16 21.48 -17.44
N TYR A 320 -0.92 22.31 -18.14
CA TYR A 320 -2.36 22.06 -18.30
C TYR A 320 -2.59 20.79 -19.09
N LEU A 321 -3.42 19.90 -18.54
CA LEU A 321 -3.83 18.67 -19.20
C LEU A 321 -4.59 18.98 -20.50
N LYS A 322 -5.39 20.05 -20.49
CA LYS A 322 -6.11 20.56 -21.66
C LYS A 322 -5.18 20.80 -22.86
N ASP A 323 -4.02 21.42 -22.64
CA ASP A 323 -3.11 21.78 -23.72
C ASP A 323 -2.53 20.53 -24.39
N LEU A 324 -2.20 19.51 -23.60
CA LEU A 324 -1.74 18.21 -24.10
C LEU A 324 -2.83 17.49 -24.91
N LEU A 325 -4.07 17.51 -24.43
CA LEU A 325 -5.20 16.89 -25.12
C LEU A 325 -5.57 17.61 -26.42
N LEU A 326 -5.50 18.95 -26.43
CA LEU A 326 -5.69 19.75 -27.65
C LEU A 326 -4.58 19.49 -28.66
N GLN A 327 -3.32 19.36 -28.20
CA GLN A 327 -2.20 18.97 -29.06
C GLN A 327 -2.39 17.58 -29.67
N ALA A 328 -2.92 16.62 -28.89
CA ALA A 328 -3.17 15.26 -29.36
C ALA A 328 -4.33 15.18 -30.37
N GLY A 329 -5.29 16.11 -30.29
CA GLY A 329 -6.49 16.13 -31.11
C GLY A 329 -7.48 15.05 -30.67
N VAL A 330 -8.13 15.24 -29.51
CA VAL A 330 -9.18 14.31 -29.01
C VAL A 330 -10.32 14.15 -30.02
N LYS A 331 -10.66 12.90 -30.33
CA LYS A 331 -11.73 12.58 -31.28
C LYS A 331 -13.13 12.79 -30.66
N PRO A 332 -14.15 13.17 -31.47
CA PRO A 332 -15.50 13.44 -30.96
C PRO A 332 -16.19 12.27 -30.25
N GLU A 333 -15.82 11.03 -30.57
CA GLU A 333 -16.37 9.82 -29.97
C GLU A 333 -15.68 9.40 -28.65
N ALA A 334 -14.69 10.17 -28.17
CA ALA A 334 -14.06 9.94 -26.88
C ALA A 334 -15.03 10.25 -25.72
N GLU A 335 -15.03 9.39 -24.69
CA GLU A 335 -15.91 9.57 -23.53
C GLU A 335 -15.13 9.65 -22.21
N GLN A 336 -13.93 9.06 -22.17
CA GLN A 336 -13.14 8.86 -20.97
C GLN A 336 -11.69 9.25 -21.22
N LEU A 337 -11.11 9.96 -20.26
CA LEU A 337 -9.66 9.99 -20.07
C LEU A 337 -9.30 8.89 -19.08
N PHE A 338 -8.67 7.84 -19.58
CA PHE A 338 -8.20 6.71 -18.80
C PHE A 338 -6.71 6.88 -18.52
N SER A 339 -6.25 6.58 -17.31
CA SER A 339 -4.85 6.76 -16.94
C SER A 339 -4.33 5.56 -16.17
N ARG A 340 -3.05 5.29 -16.37
CA ARG A 340 -2.34 4.16 -15.78
C ARG A 340 -1.07 4.62 -15.08
N SER A 341 -0.84 4.04 -13.92
CA SER A 341 0.37 4.19 -13.10
C SER A 341 1.39 3.12 -13.47
N LEU A 342 2.67 3.40 -13.23
CA LEU A 342 3.77 2.43 -13.36
C LEU A 342 3.59 1.15 -12.55
N ASP A 343 2.77 1.17 -11.49
CA ASP A 343 2.46 -0.01 -10.67
C ASP A 343 1.23 -0.81 -11.13
N GLY A 344 0.62 -0.41 -12.26
CA GLY A 344 -0.58 -1.03 -12.83
C GLY A 344 -1.91 -0.50 -12.29
N TRP A 345 -1.89 0.50 -11.41
CA TRP A 345 -3.13 1.13 -10.95
C TRP A 345 -3.76 1.97 -12.05
N THR A 346 -5.09 1.88 -12.21
CA THR A 346 -5.84 2.60 -13.24
C THR A 346 -6.99 3.41 -12.66
N CYS A 347 -7.30 4.54 -13.30
CA CYS A 347 -8.54 5.27 -13.10
C CYS A 347 -8.94 6.01 -14.37
N GLY A 348 -10.20 6.45 -14.45
CA GLY A 348 -10.66 7.27 -15.54
C GLY A 348 -11.89 8.08 -15.20
N PHE A 349 -12.03 9.22 -15.87
CA PHE A 349 -13.08 10.21 -15.66
C PHE A 349 -13.59 10.72 -17.02
N PRO A 350 -14.80 11.34 -17.05
CA PRO A 350 -15.33 11.94 -18.28
C PRO A 350 -14.34 12.95 -18.86
N ILE A 351 -13.99 12.79 -20.14
CA ILE A 351 -12.91 13.59 -20.74
C ILE A 351 -13.21 15.09 -20.75
N GLU A 352 -14.49 15.45 -20.71
CA GLU A 352 -14.97 16.82 -20.62
C GLU A 352 -14.43 17.53 -19.38
N LEU A 353 -14.20 16.81 -18.27
CA LEU A 353 -13.65 17.42 -17.04
C LEU A 353 -12.18 17.83 -17.18
N ALA A 354 -11.45 17.32 -18.18
CA ALA A 354 -10.12 17.83 -18.51
C ALA A 354 -10.17 19.06 -19.43
N LEU A 355 -11.34 19.39 -20.00
CA LEU A 355 -11.50 20.39 -21.05
C LEU A 355 -12.46 21.54 -20.67
N ASP A 356 -13.20 21.41 -19.57
CA ASP A 356 -14.25 22.34 -19.14
C ASP A 356 -13.75 23.68 -18.56
N GLY A 357 -12.43 23.87 -18.51
CA GLY A 357 -11.80 25.10 -18.04
C GLY A 357 -11.34 25.06 -16.59
N ARG A 358 -11.57 23.96 -15.86
CA ARG A 358 -10.91 23.76 -14.56
C ARG A 358 -9.40 23.61 -14.73
N ASP A 359 -8.67 23.90 -13.66
CA ASP A 359 -7.20 23.78 -13.62
C ASP A 359 -6.76 22.30 -13.48
N ALA A 360 -7.04 21.48 -14.50
CA ALA A 360 -6.56 20.10 -14.59
C ALA A 360 -5.10 20.07 -15.05
N LEU A 361 -4.23 19.45 -14.25
CA LEU A 361 -2.78 19.48 -14.44
C LEU A 361 -2.17 18.09 -14.58
N LEU A 362 -1.17 18.00 -15.45
CA LEU A 362 -0.08 17.04 -15.32
C LEU A 362 1.00 17.69 -14.44
N ALA A 363 1.04 17.33 -13.17
CA ALA A 363 1.89 17.94 -12.16
C ALA A 363 3.24 17.21 -12.02
N ILE A 364 4.32 18.00 -11.97
CA ILE A 364 5.71 17.58 -11.69
C ILE A 364 6.28 18.21 -10.42
N GLY A 365 5.56 19.14 -9.80
CA GLY A 365 5.94 19.83 -8.57
C GLY A 365 4.80 19.95 -7.57
N MET A 366 5.17 20.08 -6.30
CA MET A 366 4.26 20.21 -5.16
C MET A 366 4.88 21.09 -4.08
N ASN A 367 4.20 22.17 -3.72
CA ASN A 367 4.60 23.16 -2.71
C ASN A 367 5.99 23.74 -2.96
N GLY A 368 6.28 24.12 -4.22
CA GLY A 368 7.58 24.69 -4.62
C GLY A 368 8.72 23.68 -4.71
N GLU A 369 8.47 22.40 -4.46
CA GLU A 369 9.47 21.33 -4.55
C GLU A 369 9.14 20.37 -5.70
N PRO A 370 10.15 19.79 -6.36
CA PRO A 370 9.95 18.64 -7.24
C PRO A 370 9.15 17.55 -6.54
N LEU A 371 8.18 16.96 -7.25
CA LEU A 371 7.17 16.08 -6.67
C LEU A 371 7.80 15.00 -5.77
N PRO A 372 7.40 14.87 -4.49
CA PRO A 372 7.91 13.81 -3.64
C PRO A 372 7.56 12.42 -4.18
N LEU A 373 8.44 11.42 -3.98
CA LEU A 373 8.20 10.05 -4.47
C LEU A 373 6.87 9.46 -3.98
N VAL A 374 6.56 9.68 -2.70
CA VAL A 374 5.31 9.23 -2.08
C VAL A 374 4.06 9.85 -2.71
N HIS A 375 4.21 11.04 -3.29
CA HIS A 375 3.16 11.82 -3.92
C HIS A 375 3.13 11.71 -5.44
N GLY A 376 3.98 10.85 -6.04
CA GLY A 376 3.82 10.41 -7.42
C GLY A 376 4.93 10.80 -8.39
N PHE A 377 6.13 11.18 -7.92
CA PHE A 377 7.30 11.39 -8.78
C PHE A 377 7.44 10.27 -9.84
N PRO A 378 7.63 10.57 -11.14
CA PRO A 378 8.06 11.85 -11.67
C PRO A 378 6.93 12.79 -12.08
N ALA A 379 5.72 12.25 -12.30
CA ALA A 379 4.55 13.04 -12.68
C ALA A 379 3.27 12.40 -12.17
N ARG A 380 2.26 13.23 -11.89
CA ARG A 380 0.92 12.80 -11.49
C ARG A 380 -0.16 13.64 -12.14
N LEU A 381 -1.38 13.11 -12.17
CA LEU A 381 -2.57 13.90 -12.49
C LEU A 381 -3.12 14.60 -11.25
N ILE A 382 -3.57 15.84 -11.45
CA ILE A 382 -4.34 16.64 -10.49
C ILE A 382 -5.56 17.20 -11.23
N VAL A 383 -6.76 16.77 -10.85
CA VAL A 383 -8.01 17.23 -11.47
C VAL A 383 -8.95 17.67 -10.35
N PRO A 384 -9.21 18.97 -10.19
CA PRO A 384 -10.08 19.44 -9.12
C PRO A 384 -11.54 19.03 -9.34
N GLY A 385 -12.33 19.03 -8.26
CA GLY A 385 -13.78 18.76 -8.31
C GLY A 385 -14.20 17.28 -8.30
N ILE A 386 -13.25 16.35 -8.46
CA ILE A 386 -13.50 14.90 -8.42
C ILE A 386 -12.53 14.19 -7.48
N TYR A 387 -12.97 13.10 -6.85
CA TYR A 387 -12.14 12.40 -5.87
C TYR A 387 -10.91 11.74 -6.49
N GLY A 388 -9.81 11.68 -5.74
CA GLY A 388 -8.53 11.22 -6.26
C GLY A 388 -8.49 9.77 -6.78
N TYR A 389 -9.45 8.92 -6.41
CA TYR A 389 -9.52 7.55 -6.95
C TYR A 389 -10.02 7.49 -8.41
N ILE A 390 -10.63 8.57 -8.90
CA ILE A 390 -11.14 8.70 -10.27
C ILE A 390 -10.10 9.37 -11.17
N SER A 391 -9.28 10.28 -10.63
CA SER A 391 -8.45 11.17 -11.46
C SER A 391 -7.00 11.36 -11.06
N ALA A 392 -6.61 11.10 -9.81
CA ALA A 392 -5.34 11.59 -9.27
C ALA A 392 -4.21 10.55 -9.34
N THR A 393 -3.99 9.97 -10.53
CA THR A 393 -2.97 8.95 -10.81
C THR A 393 -1.58 9.43 -10.45
N LYS A 394 -0.95 8.72 -9.51
CA LYS A 394 0.46 8.89 -9.12
C LYS A 394 1.35 8.03 -10.01
N TRP A 395 2.64 8.39 -10.13
CA TRP A 395 3.61 7.61 -10.91
C TRP A 395 3.12 7.35 -12.34
N LEU A 396 2.56 8.38 -12.97
CA LEU A 396 1.84 8.28 -14.22
C LEU A 396 2.75 7.71 -15.32
N SER A 397 2.24 6.76 -16.09
CA SER A 397 2.93 6.20 -17.26
C SER A 397 2.17 6.44 -18.56
N GLU A 398 0.85 6.51 -18.49
CA GLU A 398 0.01 6.52 -19.69
C GLU A 398 -1.30 7.25 -19.44
N ILE A 399 -1.74 7.96 -20.49
CA ILE A 399 -3.07 8.50 -20.67
C ILE A 399 -3.61 7.91 -21.97
N GLU A 400 -4.75 7.23 -21.87
CA GLU A 400 -5.47 6.67 -23.00
C GLU A 400 -6.83 7.35 -23.08
N VAL A 401 -7.11 7.98 -24.22
CA VAL A 401 -8.43 8.54 -24.51
C VAL A 401 -9.27 7.42 -25.11
N ASN A 402 -10.33 6.99 -24.42
CA ASN A 402 -11.12 5.83 -24.85
C ASN A 402 -12.62 6.02 -24.56
N LYS A 403 -13.39 4.94 -24.73
CA LYS A 403 -14.81 4.89 -24.36
C LYS A 403 -15.00 4.18 -23.04
N TRP A 404 -16.14 4.39 -22.40
CA TRP A 404 -16.51 3.66 -21.18
C TRP A 404 -16.71 2.16 -21.40
N SER A 405 -16.90 1.73 -22.66
CA SER A 405 -17.00 0.32 -23.02
C SER A 405 -15.66 -0.41 -22.98
N ASP A 406 -14.55 0.31 -23.03
CA ASP A 406 -13.23 -0.26 -23.31
C ASP A 406 -12.55 -0.66 -22.00
N ASP A 407 -12.50 0.28 -21.04
CA ASP A 407 -11.81 0.08 -19.77
C ASP A 407 -12.54 0.71 -18.57
N TYR A 408 -12.27 0.14 -17.39
CA TYR A 408 -12.79 0.62 -16.11
C TYR A 408 -11.65 0.95 -15.15
N GLY A 409 -11.76 2.09 -14.47
CA GLY A 409 -10.88 2.44 -13.37
C GLY A 409 -10.90 1.37 -12.26
N TYR A 410 -9.75 1.13 -11.63
CA TYR A 410 -9.50 0.03 -10.69
C TYR A 410 -10.61 -0.16 -9.63
N TRP A 411 -11.21 0.92 -9.13
CA TRP A 411 -12.22 0.89 -8.08
C TRP A 411 -13.67 0.70 -8.58
N ILE A 412 -13.97 0.97 -9.85
CA ILE A 412 -15.33 0.90 -10.40
C ILE A 412 -15.88 -0.54 -10.38
N PRO A 413 -15.18 -1.57 -10.89
CA PRO A 413 -15.64 -2.96 -10.79
C PRO A 413 -15.71 -3.47 -9.34
N ARG A 414 -15.03 -2.78 -8.43
CA ARG A 414 -15.05 -3.06 -6.99
C ARG A 414 -16.21 -2.34 -6.28
N GLY A 415 -17.11 -1.71 -7.03
CA GLY A 415 -18.40 -1.13 -6.64
C GLY A 415 -18.31 0.25 -5.99
N TRP A 416 -17.32 1.04 -6.37
CA TRP A 416 -17.30 2.49 -6.17
C TRP A 416 -18.01 3.18 -7.35
N ALA A 417 -18.53 4.39 -7.11
CA ALA A 417 -19.18 5.16 -8.17
C ALA A 417 -18.19 5.56 -9.27
N ARG A 418 -18.69 5.80 -10.48
CA ARG A 418 -17.86 6.24 -11.61
C ARG A 418 -17.54 7.74 -11.53
N ASP A 419 -18.56 8.57 -11.33
CA ASP A 419 -18.43 10.02 -11.53
C ASP A 419 -18.07 10.79 -10.24
N ALA A 420 -18.26 10.18 -9.07
CA ALA A 420 -18.20 10.75 -7.71
C ALA A 420 -17.61 12.17 -7.59
N PRO A 421 -18.44 13.23 -7.79
CA PRO A 421 -18.01 14.61 -7.58
C PRO A 421 -17.74 14.85 -6.10
N ILE A 422 -16.82 15.77 -5.81
CA ILE A 422 -16.51 16.14 -4.43
C ILE A 422 -17.73 16.79 -3.79
N LYS A 423 -18.18 16.24 -2.65
CA LYS A 423 -19.32 16.76 -1.91
C LYS A 423 -18.95 18.00 -1.09
N THR A 424 -19.89 18.95 -0.98
CA THR A 424 -19.80 20.12 -0.11
C THR A 424 -19.69 19.70 1.36
N GLN A 425 -18.60 20.08 2.00
CA GLN A 425 -18.21 19.59 3.32
C GLN A 425 -17.47 20.66 4.12
N SER A 426 -17.51 20.51 5.44
CA SER A 426 -16.80 21.36 6.40
C SER A 426 -16.25 20.51 7.55
N ARG A 427 -15.05 20.88 8.03
CA ARG A 427 -14.35 20.23 9.13
C ARG A 427 -13.93 21.26 10.16
N ILE A 428 -14.00 20.87 11.43
CA ILE A 428 -13.53 21.64 12.59
C ILE A 428 -12.13 21.12 12.89
N ASP A 429 -11.12 21.97 12.85
CA ASP A 429 -9.73 21.59 13.14
C ASP A 429 -9.26 22.10 14.50
N VAL A 430 -9.83 23.21 14.96
CA VAL A 430 -9.63 23.78 16.28
C VAL A 430 -10.99 23.96 16.96
N PRO A 431 -11.18 23.48 18.19
CA PRO A 431 -10.24 22.67 18.96
C PRO A 431 -10.13 21.22 18.44
N ARG A 432 -8.99 20.57 18.73
CA ARG A 432 -8.80 19.14 18.45
C ARG A 432 -9.70 18.28 19.37
N SER A 433 -10.02 17.07 18.93
CA SER A 433 -10.82 16.12 19.70
C SER A 433 -10.23 15.87 21.08
N GLY A 434 -11.04 15.93 22.13
CA GLY A 434 -10.60 15.67 23.50
C GLY A 434 -9.77 16.79 24.15
N ALA A 435 -9.66 17.97 23.51
CA ALA A 435 -9.03 19.12 24.13
C ALA A 435 -9.84 19.58 25.37
N THR A 436 -9.11 19.86 26.46
CA THR A 436 -9.62 20.61 27.61
C THR A 436 -9.23 22.07 27.43
N MET A 437 -10.20 22.97 27.49
CA MET A 437 -10.00 24.40 27.27
C MET A 437 -10.47 25.17 28.48
N ALA A 438 -9.83 26.30 28.79
CA ALA A 438 -10.35 27.20 29.82
C ALA A 438 -11.63 27.88 29.33
N ALA A 439 -12.60 28.10 30.21
CA ALA A 439 -13.76 28.92 29.91
C ALA A 439 -13.38 30.35 29.49
N GLY A 440 -14.24 30.98 28.69
CA GLY A 440 -14.01 32.30 28.10
C GLY A 440 -14.08 32.26 26.58
N GLU A 441 -13.35 33.18 25.95
CA GLU A 441 -13.30 33.29 24.49
C GLU A 441 -12.40 32.19 23.90
N ILE A 442 -13.01 31.29 23.14
CA ILE A 442 -12.36 30.16 22.49
C ILE A 442 -12.53 30.30 20.98
N ARG A 443 -11.40 30.34 20.27
CA ARG A 443 -11.39 30.26 18.81
C ARG A 443 -11.77 28.85 18.34
N VAL A 444 -12.82 28.78 17.53
CA VAL A 444 -13.17 27.59 16.75
C VAL A 444 -12.80 27.86 15.30
N ALA A 445 -12.09 26.94 14.66
CA ALA A 445 -11.61 27.15 13.30
C ALA A 445 -11.57 25.85 12.51
N GLY A 446 -11.58 25.97 11.19
CA GLY A 446 -11.53 24.81 10.32
C GLY A 446 -11.37 25.15 8.84
N VAL A 447 -11.66 24.14 8.02
CA VAL A 447 -11.65 24.21 6.56
C VAL A 447 -13.00 23.81 5.99
N SER A 448 -13.38 24.34 4.85
CA SER A 448 -14.58 23.96 4.10
C SER A 448 -14.26 23.87 2.62
N TRP A 449 -14.89 22.96 1.89
CA TRP A 449 -14.62 22.75 0.47
C TRP A 449 -15.88 22.32 -0.28
N ALA A 450 -15.97 22.77 -1.53
CA ALA A 450 -17.02 22.43 -2.49
C ALA A 450 -16.41 22.56 -3.89
N GLN A 451 -15.47 21.67 -4.22
CA GLN A 451 -14.60 21.90 -5.37
C GLN A 451 -15.35 21.89 -6.70
N HIS A 452 -14.91 22.81 -7.55
CA HIS A 452 -15.51 23.42 -8.73
C HIS A 452 -16.79 24.24 -8.55
N THR A 453 -17.31 24.38 -7.32
CA THR A 453 -18.45 25.26 -7.01
C THR A 453 -18.07 26.42 -6.09
N GLY A 454 -17.15 26.21 -5.15
CA GLY A 454 -16.74 27.20 -4.15
C GLY A 454 -17.67 27.30 -2.94
N ILE A 455 -17.14 27.85 -1.83
CA ILE A 455 -17.84 28.00 -0.55
C ILE A 455 -18.42 29.42 -0.43
N ALA A 456 -19.74 29.52 -0.27
CA ALA A 456 -20.44 30.78 -0.05
C ALA A 456 -20.55 31.13 1.45
N LYS A 457 -20.83 30.14 2.30
CA LYS A 457 -21.09 30.35 3.72
C LYS A 457 -20.66 29.15 4.57
N VAL A 458 -20.20 29.40 5.79
CA VAL A 458 -19.99 28.37 6.82
C VAL A 458 -20.74 28.80 8.09
N GLU A 459 -21.46 27.86 8.69
CA GLU A 459 -22.21 28.08 9.92
C GLU A 459 -21.76 27.09 10.99
N VAL A 460 -21.67 27.58 12.23
CA VAL A 460 -21.30 26.79 13.41
C VAL A 460 -22.45 26.83 14.41
N ARG A 461 -22.68 25.72 15.11
CA ARG A 461 -23.67 25.62 16.18
C ARG A 461 -23.08 24.96 17.42
N PHE A 462 -23.50 25.44 18.59
CA PHE A 462 -23.13 24.92 19.90
C PHE A 462 -24.37 24.35 20.61
N ASP A 463 -24.27 23.16 21.19
CA ASP A 463 -25.27 22.53 22.07
C ASP A 463 -26.71 22.50 21.54
N SER A 464 -26.87 22.29 20.22
CA SER A 464 -28.17 22.31 19.53
C SER A 464 -28.88 23.68 19.52
N GLY A 465 -28.16 24.77 19.78
CA GLY A 465 -28.65 26.14 19.67
C GLY A 465 -28.88 26.62 18.24
N GLU A 466 -28.88 27.93 18.04
CA GLU A 466 -28.99 28.52 16.70
C GLU A 466 -27.68 28.36 15.91
N TRP A 467 -27.81 28.38 14.58
CA TRP A 467 -26.65 28.44 13.68
C TRP A 467 -26.15 29.87 13.61
N SER A 468 -24.83 30.04 13.77
CA SER A 468 -24.16 31.33 13.65
C SER A 468 -23.16 31.27 12.50
N GLU A 469 -23.12 32.33 11.70
CA GLU A 469 -22.20 32.42 10.57
C GLU A 469 -20.76 32.62 11.04
N ALA A 470 -19.82 31.87 10.45
CA ALA A 470 -18.39 31.99 10.70
C ALA A 470 -17.74 33.02 9.76
N VAL A 471 -16.63 33.60 10.19
CA VAL A 471 -15.80 34.47 9.35
C VAL A 471 -14.99 33.59 8.40
N LEU A 472 -15.08 33.86 7.10
CA LEU A 472 -14.34 33.12 6.07
C LEU A 472 -13.07 33.88 5.67
N SER A 473 -12.02 33.13 5.30
CA SER A 473 -10.85 33.71 4.64
C SER A 473 -11.18 34.27 3.26
N ASP A 474 -10.18 34.93 2.65
CA ASP A 474 -10.22 35.32 1.25
C ASP A 474 -10.57 34.13 0.35
N ASP A 475 -11.31 34.44 -0.70
CA ASP A 475 -11.77 33.49 -1.71
C ASP A 475 -10.72 33.40 -2.83
N ILE A 476 -9.76 32.48 -2.66
CA ILE A 476 -8.61 32.34 -3.57
C ILE A 476 -9.02 31.68 -4.89
N SER A 477 -9.81 30.60 -4.83
CA SER A 477 -10.31 29.85 -5.97
C SER A 477 -11.39 28.86 -5.53
N ASP A 478 -12.33 28.53 -6.42
CA ASP A 478 -13.39 27.53 -6.20
C ASP A 478 -12.85 26.10 -6.04
N ASP A 479 -11.61 25.86 -6.45
CA ASP A 479 -10.93 24.56 -6.36
C ASP A 479 -10.01 24.42 -5.14
N THR A 480 -9.98 25.44 -4.27
CA THR A 480 -9.26 25.42 -2.99
C THR A 480 -10.24 25.34 -1.82
N TRP A 481 -9.81 24.70 -0.72
CA TRP A 481 -10.55 24.81 0.53
C TRP A 481 -10.54 26.25 1.03
N ARG A 482 -11.55 26.63 1.80
CA ARG A 482 -11.67 27.94 2.42
C ARG A 482 -11.54 27.81 3.92
N LEU A 483 -10.68 28.62 4.54
CA LEU A 483 -10.56 28.62 5.99
C LEU A 483 -11.73 29.37 6.60
N TRP A 484 -12.12 28.98 7.81
CA TRP A 484 -13.14 29.68 8.57
C TRP A 484 -12.79 29.75 10.06
N THR A 485 -13.25 30.80 10.73
CA THR A 485 -13.06 31.04 12.16
C THR A 485 -14.34 31.55 12.81
N PHE A 486 -14.54 31.19 14.08
CA PHE A 486 -15.63 31.67 14.91
C PHE A 486 -15.13 31.86 16.36
N ASP A 487 -15.33 33.04 16.93
CA ASP A 487 -14.99 33.34 18.31
C ASP A 487 -16.17 32.95 19.22
N TRP A 488 -15.98 31.87 19.98
CA TRP A 488 -17.02 31.30 20.83
C TRP A 488 -16.82 31.69 22.29
N GLN A 489 -17.83 32.31 22.89
CA GLN A 489 -17.87 32.56 24.34
C GLN A 489 -18.34 31.30 25.06
N ALA A 490 -17.39 30.50 25.54
CA ALA A 490 -17.63 29.19 26.12
C ALA A 490 -17.80 29.25 27.64
N SER A 491 -18.91 28.69 28.14
CA SER A 491 -19.11 28.42 29.57
C SER A 491 -18.40 27.14 30.00
N PRO A 492 -18.10 26.93 31.29
CA PRO A 492 -17.65 25.64 31.80
C PRO A 492 -18.69 24.55 31.53
N GLY A 493 -18.24 23.36 31.09
CA GLY A 493 -19.13 22.24 30.81
C GLY A 493 -18.70 21.35 29.65
N LYS A 494 -19.54 20.35 29.35
CA LYS A 494 -19.42 19.53 28.14
C LYS A 494 -20.20 20.20 27.03
N HIS A 495 -19.54 20.42 25.90
CA HIS A 495 -20.14 21.10 24.75
C HIS A 495 -20.06 20.25 23.50
N THR A 496 -21.05 20.40 22.63
CA THR A 496 -21.06 19.84 21.27
C THR A 496 -20.99 20.97 20.25
N ILE A 497 -19.97 20.92 19.38
CA ILE A 497 -19.76 21.87 18.30
C ILE A 497 -20.08 21.17 16.98
N GLN A 498 -20.89 21.79 16.14
CA GLN A 498 -21.24 21.29 14.81
C GLN A 498 -20.97 22.36 13.76
N VAL A 499 -20.59 21.93 12.57
CA VAL A 499 -20.35 22.83 11.43
C VAL A 499 -21.06 22.32 10.18
N ARG A 500 -21.52 23.26 9.34
CA ARG A 500 -22.02 22.99 7.99
C ARG A 500 -21.57 24.08 7.02
N ALA A 501 -21.40 23.71 5.76
CA ALA A 501 -21.13 24.65 4.67
C ALA A 501 -22.32 24.80 3.71
N THR A 502 -22.42 25.97 3.09
CA THR A 502 -23.26 26.24 1.91
C THR A 502 -22.34 26.64 0.76
N ASP A 503 -22.47 25.95 -0.37
CA ASP A 503 -21.69 26.28 -1.57
C ASP A 503 -22.35 27.40 -2.40
N LYS A 504 -21.63 27.90 -3.41
CA LYS A 504 -22.12 29.00 -4.26
C LYS A 504 -23.32 28.61 -5.15
N SER A 505 -23.68 27.33 -5.26
CA SER A 505 -24.92 26.90 -5.91
C SER A 505 -26.17 27.09 -5.02
N GLY A 506 -25.95 27.36 -3.73
CA GLY A 506 -27.00 27.44 -2.72
C GLY A 506 -27.30 26.10 -2.03
N TYR A 507 -26.55 25.05 -2.33
CA TYR A 507 -26.67 23.77 -1.64
C TYR A 507 -26.00 23.85 -0.26
N THR A 508 -26.75 23.51 0.78
CA THR A 508 -26.24 23.38 2.16
C THR A 508 -25.98 21.92 2.49
N GLN A 509 -24.81 21.64 3.05
CA GLN A 509 -24.38 20.32 3.53
C GLN A 509 -25.47 19.65 4.38
N THR A 510 -25.87 18.44 3.98
CA THR A 510 -26.91 17.66 4.65
C THR A 510 -26.48 17.17 6.03
N GLU A 511 -27.45 17.06 6.94
CA GLU A 511 -27.26 16.39 8.24
C GLU A 511 -27.19 14.87 8.12
N THR A 512 -27.71 14.30 7.03
CA THR A 512 -27.79 12.86 6.82
C THR A 512 -26.39 12.26 6.78
N VAL A 513 -26.09 11.40 7.75
CA VAL A 513 -24.81 10.70 7.83
C VAL A 513 -24.82 9.50 6.89
N THR A 514 -23.89 9.50 5.94
CA THR A 514 -23.62 8.36 5.06
C THR A 514 -22.15 8.01 5.14
N SER A 515 -21.84 6.70 5.10
CA SER A 515 -20.46 6.24 5.03
C SER A 515 -19.82 6.59 3.69
N VAL A 516 -18.50 6.40 3.59
CA VAL A 516 -17.70 6.80 2.41
C VAL A 516 -18.08 6.10 1.10
N ALA A 517 -18.69 4.92 1.16
CA ALA A 517 -19.07 4.17 -0.04
C ALA A 517 -20.53 4.46 -0.41
N PRO A 518 -20.86 4.57 -1.71
CA PRO A 518 -20.00 4.35 -2.87
C PRO A 518 -19.29 5.60 -3.42
N ASP A 519 -19.61 6.79 -2.92
CA ASP A 519 -19.30 8.06 -3.60
C ASP A 519 -18.94 9.22 -2.65
N GLY A 520 -18.46 8.91 -1.44
CA GLY A 520 -18.00 9.87 -0.43
C GLY A 520 -18.99 10.06 0.72
N ALA A 521 -18.48 10.41 1.90
CA ALA A 521 -19.28 10.57 3.11
C ALA A 521 -20.16 11.84 3.07
N THR A 522 -21.28 11.82 3.80
CA THR A 522 -22.14 12.98 4.06
C THR A 522 -22.45 13.11 5.55
N GLY A 523 -22.87 14.29 5.99
CA GLY A 523 -23.22 14.57 7.39
C GLY A 523 -22.44 15.76 7.95
N TRP A 524 -22.91 16.33 9.06
CA TRP A 524 -22.22 17.43 9.73
C TRP A 524 -21.10 16.95 10.62
N HIS A 525 -19.92 17.56 10.49
CA HIS A 525 -18.84 17.28 11.40
C HIS A 525 -19.18 17.80 12.80
N THR A 526 -19.08 16.90 13.78
CA THR A 526 -19.48 17.13 15.16
C THR A 526 -18.32 16.83 16.09
N ARG A 527 -17.91 17.80 16.91
CA ARG A 527 -16.90 17.62 17.96
C ARG A 527 -17.52 17.76 19.34
N ARG A 528 -17.04 16.93 20.28
CA ARG A 528 -17.36 17.03 21.71
C ARG A 528 -16.13 17.51 22.47
N VAL A 529 -16.30 18.54 23.28
CA VAL A 529 -15.21 19.18 24.03
C VAL A 529 -15.60 19.39 25.48
N THR A 530 -14.58 19.53 26.35
CA THR A 530 -14.78 19.89 27.75
C THR A 530 -14.14 21.26 28.01
N VAL A 531 -14.93 22.18 28.54
CA VAL A 531 -14.50 23.49 28.97
C VAL A 531 -14.42 23.47 30.50
N ALA A 532 -13.25 23.80 31.03
CA ALA A 532 -12.90 23.71 32.45
C ALA A 532 -13.43 24.88 33.27
#